data_AF-A0A819PTU9-F1
#
_entry.id   AF-A0A819PTU9-F1
#
_cell.length_a   1.000
_cell.length_b   1.000
_cell.length_c   1.000
_cell.angle_alpha   90.00
_cell.angle_beta   90.00
_cell.angle_gamma   90.00
#
_symmetry.space_group_name_H-M   'P 1'
#
loop_
_entity.id
_entity.type
_entity.pdbx_description
1 polymer ?
#
loop_
_entity_poly.entity_id
_entity_poly.type
_entity_poly.pdbx_seq_one_letter_code
_entity_poly.pdbx_strand_id
1 'polypeptide(L)'
;GVNATLRSLSELIQVYHETVGRNCLLMLDLTPDRTGLIPPVYARLYKQLGDFIRSCYGTSILPTEYLTLDDSKIHIQLFISSPVTVDRSVIQEDQTRGQVIRAYTIDVQLVNSTDNSQWITVAQGTSIGSKKIDIWSEGPQLINAVRLTITKSVDKPVIKSFTVHLCT
;
A
#
# COMPACT_ATOMS: atom_id res chain seq x y z
N GLY A 1 -3.98 10.80 31.87
CA GLY A 1 -3.52 12.07 32.47
C GLY A 1 -3.99 13.22 31.60
N VAL A 2 -4.50 14.30 32.20
CA VAL A 2 -5.45 15.28 31.62
C VAL A 2 -4.82 16.25 30.58
N ASN A 3 -3.77 15.86 29.88
CA ASN A 3 -3.14 16.63 28.80
C ASN A 3 -2.47 15.71 27.76
N ALA A 4 -3.10 14.58 27.42
CA ALA A 4 -2.65 13.79 26.27
C ALA A 4 -3.12 14.51 24.99
N THR A 5 -2.17 15.10 24.26
CA THR A 5 -2.42 15.68 22.95
C THR A 5 -2.96 14.58 22.04
N LEU A 6 -4.20 14.74 21.58
CA LEU A 6 -4.80 13.85 20.59
C LEU A 6 -3.95 13.94 19.31
N ARG A 7 -3.47 12.79 18.81
CA ARG A 7 -2.77 12.75 17.51
C ARG A 7 -3.65 13.39 16.44
N SER A 8 -3.03 14.13 15.55
CA SER A 8 -3.65 14.64 14.34
C SER A 8 -4.05 13.50 13.40
N LEU A 9 -4.92 13.80 12.43
CA LEU A 9 -5.30 12.82 11.41
C LEU A 9 -4.09 12.34 10.59
N SER A 10 -3.17 13.23 10.22
CA SER A 10 -1.96 12.88 9.48
C SER A 10 -1.05 11.92 10.27
N GLU A 11 -0.90 12.13 11.57
CA GLU A 11 -0.15 11.20 12.43
C GLU A 11 -0.83 9.84 12.53
N LEU A 12 -2.17 9.77 12.62
CA LEU A 12 -2.89 8.50 12.61
C LEU A 12 -2.77 7.76 11.28
N ILE A 13 -2.79 8.48 10.16
CA ILE A 13 -2.56 7.94 8.83
C ILE A 13 -1.13 7.38 8.73
N GLN A 14 -0.13 8.12 9.22
CA GLN A 14 1.24 7.65 9.27
C GLN A 14 1.36 6.36 10.11
N VAL A 15 0.75 6.32 11.30
CA VAL A 15 0.73 5.13 12.16
C VAL A 15 0.08 3.94 11.42
N TYR A 16 -1.00 4.14 10.68
CA TYR A 16 -1.62 3.07 9.87
C TYR A 16 -0.66 2.52 8.81
N HIS A 17 0.06 3.39 8.08
CA HIS A 17 1.05 2.95 7.10
C HIS A 17 2.25 2.25 7.75
N GLU A 18 2.67 2.67 8.94
CA GLU A 18 3.80 2.09 9.68
C GLU A 18 3.45 0.82 10.46
N THR A 19 2.16 0.49 10.57
CA THR A 19 1.65 -0.74 11.21
C THR A 19 1.00 -1.66 10.19
N VAL A 20 -0.26 -1.41 9.83
CA VAL A 20 -1.02 -2.20 8.84
C VAL A 20 -0.30 -2.24 7.50
N GLY A 21 0.31 -1.13 7.09
CA GLY A 21 1.12 -1.07 5.88
C GLY A 21 2.47 -1.77 5.96
N ARG A 22 2.82 -2.38 7.09
CA ARG A 22 4.07 -3.11 7.34
C ARG A 22 3.82 -4.47 8.00
N ASN A 23 2.79 -5.19 7.58
CA ASN A 23 2.48 -6.55 8.05
C ASN A 23 2.14 -6.65 9.56
N CYS A 24 1.58 -5.60 10.16
CA CYS A 24 1.17 -5.60 11.57
C CYS A 24 -0.34 -5.36 11.72
N LEU A 25 -0.86 -5.67 12.91
CA LEU A 25 -2.18 -5.21 13.34
C LEU A 25 -2.05 -3.83 13.99
N LEU A 26 -3.04 -2.97 13.76
CA LEU A 26 -3.18 -1.69 14.47
C LEU A 26 -4.27 -1.83 15.52
N MET A 27 -3.89 -1.68 16.79
CA MET A 27 -4.82 -1.61 17.92
C MET A 27 -5.03 -0.13 18.27
N LEU A 28 -6.29 0.32 18.26
CA LEU A 28 -6.67 1.69 18.57
C LEU A 28 -7.42 1.72 19.90
N ASP A 29 -6.76 2.24 20.93
CA ASP A 29 -7.38 2.40 22.25
C ASP A 29 -8.31 3.62 22.27
N LEU A 30 -9.54 3.38 22.73
CA LEU A 30 -10.58 4.40 22.91
C LEU A 30 -10.83 4.58 24.40
N THR A 31 -10.64 5.79 24.92
CA THR A 31 -10.86 6.08 26.34
C THR A 31 -12.18 6.81 26.53
N PRO A 32 -13.19 6.19 27.20
CA PRO A 32 -14.38 6.90 27.64
C PRO A 32 -14.03 8.00 28.65
N ASP A 33 -14.81 9.09 28.67
CA ASP A 33 -14.71 10.10 29.71
C ASP A 33 -15.51 9.71 30.98
N ARG A 34 -15.62 10.62 31.95
CA ARG A 34 -16.33 10.37 33.22
C ARG A 34 -17.84 10.15 33.06
N THR A 35 -18.41 10.46 31.90
CA THR A 35 -19.81 10.15 31.57
C THR A 35 -19.98 8.71 31.06
N GLY A 36 -18.88 8.00 30.83
CA GLY A 36 -18.87 6.66 30.23
C GLY A 36 -19.00 6.67 28.71
N LEU A 37 -18.94 7.84 28.06
CA LEU A 37 -19.03 7.99 26.61
C LEU A 37 -17.66 8.26 25.99
N ILE A 38 -17.49 7.86 24.72
CA ILE A 38 -16.34 8.30 23.92
C ILE A 38 -16.51 9.79 23.61
N PRO A 39 -15.52 10.64 23.93
CA PRO A 39 -15.58 12.05 23.59
C PRO A 39 -15.88 12.27 22.09
N PRO A 40 -16.84 13.14 21.72
CA PRO A 40 -17.23 13.33 20.32
C PRO A 40 -16.08 13.75 19.40
N VAL A 41 -15.08 14.47 19.94
CA VAL A 41 -13.87 14.85 19.20
C VAL A 41 -13.04 13.63 18.79
N TYR A 42 -12.94 12.61 19.65
CA TYR A 42 -12.23 11.36 19.35
C TYR A 42 -13.00 10.55 18.31
N ALA A 43 -14.31 10.38 18.51
CA ALA A 43 -15.17 9.68 17.56
C ALA A 43 -15.11 10.26 16.14
N ARG A 44 -15.12 11.59 16.01
CA ARG A 44 -14.96 12.28 14.72
C ARG A 44 -13.60 11.99 14.08
N LEU A 45 -12.51 12.06 14.84
CA LEU A 45 -11.16 11.82 14.33
C LEU A 45 -11.00 10.38 13.82
N TYR A 46 -11.47 9.38 14.57
CA TYR A 46 -11.39 7.98 14.12
C TYR A 46 -12.30 7.69 12.94
N LYS A 47 -13.44 8.40 12.83
CA LYS A 47 -14.25 8.37 11.61
C LYS A 47 -13.44 8.90 10.42
N GLN A 48 -12.76 10.04 10.56
CA GLN A 48 -11.93 10.61 9.49
C GLN A 48 -10.81 9.64 9.08
N LEU A 49 -10.16 8.96 10.02
CA LEU A 49 -9.18 7.91 9.71
C LEU A 49 -9.83 6.77 8.90
N GLY A 50 -11.00 6.29 9.32
CA GLY A 50 -11.73 5.25 8.60
C GLY A 50 -12.18 5.69 7.21
N ASP A 51 -12.61 6.96 7.06
CA ASP A 51 -12.99 7.55 5.78
C ASP A 51 -11.78 7.62 4.84
N PHE A 52 -10.62 8.07 5.34
CA PHE A 52 -9.37 8.05 4.58
C PHE A 52 -9.01 6.63 4.12
N ILE A 53 -9.04 5.63 5.00
CA ILE A 53 -8.70 4.24 4.64
C ILE A 53 -9.63 3.71 3.56
N ARG A 54 -10.95 3.96 3.68
CA ARG A 54 -11.94 3.52 2.68
C ARG A 54 -11.76 4.25 1.35
N SER A 55 -11.53 5.55 1.39
CA SER A 55 -11.31 6.36 0.19
C SER A 55 -10.04 5.93 -0.55
N CYS A 56 -8.96 5.69 0.19
CA CYS A 56 -7.64 5.41 -0.35
C CYS A 56 -7.47 3.95 -0.79
N TYR A 57 -8.03 2.99 -0.04
CA TYR A 57 -7.77 1.56 -0.24
C TYR A 57 -9.02 0.71 -0.48
N GLY A 58 -10.20 1.33 -0.54
CA GLY A 58 -11.46 0.63 -0.78
C GLY A 58 -11.63 0.15 -2.22
N THR A 59 -11.09 0.90 -3.18
CA THR A 59 -11.13 0.57 -4.61
C THR A 59 -9.76 0.84 -5.23
N SER A 60 -9.12 -0.22 -5.74
CA SER A 60 -7.87 -0.09 -6.49
C SER A 60 -8.10 0.40 -7.92
N ILE A 61 -7.08 1.01 -8.51
CA ILE A 61 -7.06 1.28 -9.95
C ILE A 61 -6.87 -0.04 -10.68
N LEU A 62 -7.77 -0.35 -11.63
CA LEU A 62 -7.77 -1.61 -12.36
C LEU A 62 -6.87 -1.52 -13.59
N PRO A 63 -5.95 -2.47 -13.80
CA PRO A 63 -5.16 -2.51 -15.01
C PRO A 63 -5.98 -3.01 -16.20
N THR A 64 -5.56 -2.61 -17.40
CA THR A 64 -6.06 -3.19 -18.66
C THR A 64 -5.61 -4.64 -18.80
N GLU A 65 -4.40 -4.96 -18.32
CA GLU A 65 -3.85 -6.30 -18.36
C GLU A 65 -2.98 -6.58 -17.14
N TYR A 66 -3.00 -7.82 -16.66
CA TYR A 66 -2.21 -8.31 -15.55
C TYR A 66 -1.40 -9.54 -15.98
N LEU A 67 -0.07 -9.44 -15.92
CA LEU A 67 0.85 -10.49 -16.34
C LEU A 67 1.62 -11.04 -15.15
N THR A 68 1.82 -12.35 -15.14
CA THR A 68 2.66 -13.05 -14.16
C THR A 68 3.72 -13.85 -14.89
N LEU A 69 4.99 -13.61 -14.56
CA LEU A 69 6.16 -14.18 -15.22
C LEU A 69 7.13 -14.74 -14.18
N ASP A 70 8.15 -15.47 -14.66
CA ASP A 70 9.25 -16.02 -13.84
C ASP A 70 8.77 -16.78 -12.59
N ASP A 71 7.94 -17.80 -12.81
CA ASP A 71 7.39 -18.64 -11.73
C ASP A 71 6.72 -17.83 -10.59
N SER A 72 5.93 -16.82 -10.97
CA SER A 72 5.22 -15.92 -10.05
C SER A 72 6.11 -14.92 -9.28
N LYS A 73 7.35 -14.70 -9.71
CA LYS A 73 8.22 -13.66 -9.14
C LYS A 73 8.02 -12.28 -9.75
N ILE A 74 7.52 -12.19 -10.97
CA ILE A 74 7.31 -10.92 -11.66
C ILE A 74 5.82 -10.74 -11.91
N HIS A 75 5.27 -9.62 -11.45
CA HIS A 75 3.86 -9.25 -11.65
C HIS A 75 3.81 -7.87 -12.31
N ILE A 76 3.17 -7.76 -13.46
CA ILE A 76 3.10 -6.53 -14.24
C ILE A 76 1.63 -6.14 -14.43
N GLN A 77 1.33 -4.89 -14.16
CA GLN A 77 0.04 -4.26 -14.44
C GLN A 77 0.24 -3.24 -15.57
N LEU A 78 -0.55 -3.34 -16.62
CA LEU A 78 -0.49 -2.48 -17.79
C LEU A 78 -1.73 -1.56 -17.86
N PHE A 79 -1.50 -0.30 -18.22
CA PHE A 79 -2.49 0.78 -18.34
C PHE A 79 -2.43 1.44 -19.73
N ILE A 80 -2.12 0.65 -20.77
CA ILE A 80 -1.72 1.11 -22.11
C ILE A 80 -2.80 1.99 -22.78
N SER A 81 -4.08 1.69 -22.58
CA SER A 81 -5.19 2.43 -23.19
C SER A 81 -5.66 3.64 -22.38
N SER A 82 -5.29 3.71 -21.09
CA SER A 82 -5.70 4.78 -20.19
C SER A 82 -4.64 4.92 -19.11
N PRO A 83 -3.61 5.76 -19.34
CA PRO A 83 -2.58 5.99 -18.35
C PRO A 83 -3.16 6.52 -17.05
N VAL A 84 -2.57 6.12 -15.93
CA VAL A 84 -3.10 6.42 -14.60
C VAL A 84 -2.08 7.15 -13.75
N THR A 85 -2.56 8.08 -12.94
CA THR A 85 -1.74 8.71 -11.91
C THR A 85 -1.86 7.90 -10.63
N VAL A 86 -0.74 7.47 -10.06
CA VAL A 86 -0.67 6.65 -8.85
C VAL A 86 0.51 7.07 -7.98
N ASP A 87 0.38 6.92 -6.66
CA ASP A 87 1.42 7.33 -5.69
C ASP A 87 1.85 6.20 -4.75
N ARG A 88 1.21 5.04 -4.84
CA ARG A 88 1.48 3.91 -3.95
C ARG A 88 1.09 2.56 -4.53
N SER A 89 1.75 1.53 -4.02
CA SER A 89 1.40 0.13 -4.23
C SER A 89 0.97 -0.56 -2.94
N VAL A 90 0.02 -1.49 -3.04
CA VAL A 90 -0.41 -2.39 -1.97
C VAL A 90 -0.19 -3.82 -2.41
N ILE A 91 0.55 -4.58 -1.60
CA ILE A 91 0.97 -5.95 -1.90
C ILE A 91 0.58 -6.85 -0.73
N GLN A 92 0.08 -8.05 -1.04
CA GLN A 92 -0.26 -9.06 -0.04
C GLN A 92 0.27 -10.42 -0.51
N GLU A 93 1.01 -11.12 0.34
CA GLU A 93 1.34 -12.54 0.17
C GLU A 93 0.12 -13.39 0.54
N ASP A 94 -0.04 -14.53 -0.14
CA ASP A 94 -0.79 -15.64 0.43
C ASP A 94 0.10 -16.34 1.45
N GLN A 95 -0.22 -16.15 2.73
CA GLN A 95 0.56 -16.67 3.85
C GLN A 95 0.08 -18.05 4.34
N THR A 96 -0.79 -18.76 3.60
CA THR A 96 -1.24 -20.11 3.97
C THR A 96 -0.09 -21.11 4.14
N ARG A 97 1.04 -20.88 3.46
CA ARG A 97 2.30 -21.64 3.62
C ARG A 97 3.42 -20.83 4.30
N GLY A 98 3.07 -19.77 5.02
CA GLY A 98 4.01 -18.88 5.68
C GLY A 98 4.45 -17.69 4.83
N GLN A 99 5.30 -16.85 5.40
CA GLN A 99 5.83 -15.64 4.77
C GLN A 99 7.20 -15.90 4.14
N VAL A 100 7.31 -15.79 2.82
CA VAL A 100 8.46 -16.33 2.08
C VAL A 100 9.28 -15.28 1.35
N ILE A 101 8.71 -14.10 1.06
CA ILE A 101 9.44 -13.00 0.41
C ILE A 101 10.45 -12.36 1.38
N ARG A 102 11.65 -12.02 0.87
CA ARG A 102 12.77 -11.44 1.62
C ARG A 102 13.35 -10.17 0.97
N ALA A 103 13.12 -9.97 -0.32
CA ALA A 103 13.37 -8.70 -1.00
C ALA A 103 12.50 -8.57 -2.25
N TYR A 104 12.10 -7.34 -2.57
CA TYR A 104 11.36 -7.01 -3.77
C TYR A 104 11.60 -5.56 -4.21
N THR A 105 11.30 -5.27 -5.48
CA THR A 105 11.26 -3.91 -6.04
C THR A 105 9.90 -3.63 -6.67
N ILE A 106 9.52 -2.35 -6.69
CA ILE A 106 8.42 -1.80 -7.48
C ILE A 106 9.02 -0.84 -8.49
N ASP A 107 8.78 -1.13 -9.75
CA ASP A 107 9.23 -0.30 -10.86
C ASP A 107 8.03 0.21 -11.66
N VAL A 108 8.14 1.38 -12.28
CA VAL A 108 7.13 1.94 -13.16
C VAL A 108 7.69 2.26 -14.54
N GLN A 109 6.80 2.24 -15.54
CA GLN A 109 7.03 2.88 -16.82
C GLN A 109 6.23 4.16 -16.87
N LEU A 110 6.93 5.30 -16.96
CA LEU A 110 6.30 6.60 -17.12
C LEU A 110 5.72 6.75 -18.53
N VAL A 111 4.65 7.53 -18.67
CA VAL A 111 4.03 7.81 -19.98
C VAL A 111 4.99 8.48 -20.97
N ASN A 112 5.90 9.31 -20.47
CA ASN A 112 6.87 10.02 -21.29
C ASN A 112 8.10 9.18 -21.67
N SER A 113 8.13 7.90 -21.29
CA SER A 113 9.21 7.01 -21.71
C SER A 113 9.11 6.76 -23.21
N THR A 114 10.17 7.10 -23.94
CA THR A 114 10.31 6.80 -25.38
C THR A 114 10.73 5.35 -25.64
N ASP A 115 11.09 4.62 -24.59
CA ASP A 115 11.54 3.24 -24.63
C ASP A 115 10.75 2.40 -23.61
N ASN A 116 9.94 1.47 -24.12
CA ASN A 116 9.12 0.54 -23.33
C ASN A 116 9.96 -0.52 -22.59
N SER A 117 11.30 -0.45 -22.65
CA SER A 117 12.19 -1.24 -21.80
C SER A 117 12.71 -0.47 -20.58
N GLN A 118 12.50 0.85 -20.51
CA GLN A 118 12.92 1.66 -19.37
C GLN A 118 11.94 1.51 -18.21
N TRP A 119 12.47 1.07 -17.08
CA TRP A 119 11.75 0.93 -15.82
C TRP A 119 12.46 1.77 -14.76
N ILE A 120 11.69 2.54 -13.99
CA ILE A 120 12.21 3.35 -12.89
C ILE A 120 11.74 2.74 -11.58
N THR A 121 12.67 2.39 -10.70
CA THR A 121 12.34 1.89 -9.36
C THR A 121 11.78 3.01 -8.49
N VAL A 122 10.54 2.85 -8.02
CA VAL A 122 9.83 3.81 -7.16
C VAL A 122 9.70 3.35 -5.71
N ALA A 123 9.87 2.06 -5.46
CA ALA A 123 9.97 1.51 -4.12
C ALA A 123 10.77 0.21 -4.09
N GLN A 124 11.33 -0.11 -2.92
CA GLN A 124 11.94 -1.40 -2.64
C GLN A 124 11.70 -1.77 -1.18
N GLY A 125 11.68 -3.07 -0.89
CA GLY A 125 11.46 -3.56 0.46
C GLY A 125 11.98 -4.98 0.67
N THR A 126 11.83 -5.46 1.90
CA THR A 126 12.28 -6.80 2.31
C THR A 126 11.11 -7.77 2.40
N SER A 127 10.23 -7.57 3.38
CA SER A 127 9.09 -8.44 3.68
C SER A 127 7.76 -7.82 3.25
N ILE A 128 6.82 -8.64 2.77
CA ILE A 128 5.45 -8.19 2.44
C ILE A 128 4.43 -8.68 3.47
N GLY A 129 4.28 -10.00 3.60
CA GLY A 129 3.33 -10.64 4.51
C GLY A 129 1.87 -10.34 4.19
N SER A 130 1.06 -10.11 5.22
CA SER A 130 -0.38 -9.92 5.11
C SER A 130 -0.74 -8.68 4.31
N LYS A 131 -0.02 -7.58 4.52
CA LYS A 131 -0.18 -6.34 3.76
C LYS A 131 1.06 -5.47 3.87
N LYS A 132 1.52 -5.01 2.71
CA LYS A 132 2.56 -4.01 2.54
C LYS A 132 2.03 -2.85 1.74
N ILE A 133 2.22 -1.64 2.24
CA ILE A 133 1.90 -0.39 1.55
C ILE A 133 3.24 0.31 1.31
N ASP A 134 3.52 0.62 0.06
CA ASP A 134 4.68 1.41 -0.36
C ASP A 134 4.20 2.73 -0.92
N ILE A 135 4.45 3.81 -0.20
CA ILE A 135 4.21 5.19 -0.67
C ILE A 135 5.48 5.62 -1.40
N TRP A 136 5.34 6.12 -2.62
CA TRP A 136 6.46 6.45 -3.48
C TRP A 136 7.00 7.85 -3.13
N SER A 137 8.32 7.97 -2.95
CA SER A 137 8.97 9.21 -2.48
C SER A 137 8.82 10.36 -3.47
N GLU A 138 8.76 10.05 -4.77
CA GLU A 138 8.60 11.03 -5.85
C GLU A 138 7.16 11.55 -5.98
N GLY A 139 6.23 11.09 -5.12
CA GLY A 139 4.83 11.46 -5.18
C GLY A 139 4.08 10.83 -6.36
N PRO A 140 2.89 11.37 -6.73
CA PRO A 140 2.07 10.83 -7.79
C PRO A 140 2.78 10.81 -9.15
N GLN A 141 2.85 9.65 -9.78
CA GLN A 141 3.45 9.41 -11.08
C GLN A 141 2.38 9.05 -12.10
N LEU A 142 2.46 9.61 -13.31
CA LEU A 142 1.63 9.22 -14.45
C LEU A 142 2.31 8.06 -15.20
N ILE A 143 1.71 6.88 -15.16
CA ILE A 143 2.34 5.63 -15.60
C ILE A 143 1.51 4.89 -16.65
N ASN A 144 2.22 4.14 -17.51
CA ASN A 144 1.65 3.14 -18.41
C ASN A 144 1.76 1.72 -17.87
N ALA A 145 2.67 1.47 -16.93
CA ALA A 145 2.84 0.17 -16.31
C ALA A 145 3.48 0.26 -14.93
N VAL A 146 3.20 -0.73 -14.09
CA VAL A 146 3.89 -0.96 -12.82
C VAL A 146 4.27 -2.44 -12.71
N ARG A 147 5.45 -2.72 -12.16
CA ARG A 147 6.00 -4.06 -12.00
C ARG A 147 6.43 -4.29 -10.57
N LEU A 148 5.96 -5.38 -9.98
CA LEU A 148 6.52 -5.98 -8.78
C LEU A 148 7.51 -7.09 -9.19
N THR A 149 8.74 -7.00 -8.69
CA THR A 149 9.76 -8.04 -8.87
C THR A 149 10.19 -8.59 -7.52
N ILE A 150 10.00 -9.88 -7.29
CA ILE A 150 10.46 -10.59 -6.08
C ILE A 150 11.90 -11.02 -6.29
N THR A 151 12.84 -10.26 -5.71
CA THR A 151 14.29 -10.45 -5.93
C THR A 151 14.90 -11.48 -4.99
N LYS A 152 14.28 -11.75 -3.83
CA LYS A 152 14.71 -12.80 -2.90
C LYS A 152 13.50 -13.42 -2.19
N SER A 153 13.46 -14.74 -2.14
CA SER A 153 12.51 -15.52 -1.33
C SER A 153 13.16 -16.80 -0.79
N VAL A 154 12.61 -17.37 0.28
CA VAL A 154 13.06 -18.67 0.85
C VAL A 154 12.26 -19.87 0.35
N ASP A 155 11.18 -19.63 -0.39
CA ASP A 155 10.32 -20.62 -1.05
C ASP A 155 9.59 -19.91 -2.22
N LYS A 156 8.78 -20.63 -2.99
CA LYS A 156 7.94 -20.09 -4.07
C LYS A 156 6.94 -19.08 -3.50
N PRO A 157 7.02 -17.79 -3.89
CA PRO A 157 6.09 -16.78 -3.43
C PRO A 157 4.73 -16.94 -4.11
N VAL A 158 3.67 -16.67 -3.36
CA VAL A 158 2.31 -16.56 -3.90
C VAL A 158 1.78 -15.19 -3.54
N ILE A 159 1.49 -14.38 -4.55
CA ILE A 159 0.91 -13.05 -4.37
C ILE A 159 -0.60 -13.20 -4.34
N LYS A 160 -1.21 -12.85 -3.20
CA LYS A 160 -2.66 -12.80 -3.03
C LYS A 160 -3.24 -11.58 -3.73
N SER A 161 -2.57 -10.44 -3.64
CA SER A 161 -2.95 -9.23 -4.36
C SER A 161 -1.75 -8.30 -4.58
N PHE A 162 -1.76 -7.63 -5.72
CA PHE A 162 -0.88 -6.52 -6.03
C PHE A 162 -1.74 -5.46 -6.71
N THR A 163 -1.84 -4.28 -6.10
CA THR A 163 -2.73 -3.20 -6.55
C THR A 163 -2.02 -1.85 -6.42
N VAL A 164 -2.50 -0.86 -7.17
CA VAL A 164 -2.02 0.53 -7.08
C VAL A 164 -3.17 1.49 -6.81
N HIS A 165 -2.85 2.59 -6.15
CA HIS A 165 -3.82 3.57 -5.66
C HIS A 165 -3.27 4.99 -5.85
N LEU A 166 -4.19 5.95 -5.85
CA LEU A 166 -3.90 7.37 -5.73
C LEU A 166 -4.73 7.90 -4.57
N CYS A 167 -4.08 8.43 -3.54
CA CYS A 167 -4.79 8.93 -2.36
C CYS A 167 -4.51 10.41 -2.14
N THR A 168 -5.59 11.15 -1.90
CA THR A 168 -5.60 12.58 -1.60
C THR A 168 -5.80 12.82 -0.11
#